data_AF-A0A4C1UIR0-F1
#
_entry.id   AF-A0A4C1UIR0-F1
#
_cell.length_a   1.000
_cell.length_b   1.000
_cell.length_c   1.000
_cell.angle_alpha   90.00
_cell.angle_beta   90.00
_cell.angle_gamma   90.00
#
_symmetry.space_group_name_H-M   'P 1'
#
loop_
_entity.id
_entity.type
_entity.pdbx_description
1 polymer ?
#
loop_
_entity_poly.entity_id
_entity_poly.type
_entity_poly.pdbx_seq_one_letter_code
_entity_poly.pdbx_strand_id
1 'polypeptide(L)'
;MPLNSVCVFAVALFVNSACTLQLPSAENQSSTRRPRVTKYSKTTAIPGGSTQEAVTERTLSAATYRLLGSGGETCILLTVDALIAISYVTKLNERTEADTFVPNNAKVDGNCRDGDAETLSLSFKEFTLEWSFAKTPGGERWYVENLRLMYNSSARLLEHSAIQRKKITLSTSPRALLFPTPVGKSYFCPEETIIDLVDGEVSTPQSHRGKLFLREMRLQAFMFKREGEFGPPWHCSDSAKARSETAPVAVGAALALATAGTLVGYAVWRYLKVKKVQYDTME
;
A
#
# COMPACT_ATOMS: atom_id res chain seq x y z
N MET A 1 17.52 59.12 -8.96
CA MET A 1 17.88 57.75 -9.39
C MET A 1 18.54 57.02 -8.23
N PRO A 2 17.75 56.38 -7.34
CA PRO A 2 18.09 55.03 -6.91
C PRO A 2 16.81 54.24 -6.55
N LEU A 3 16.13 53.64 -7.53
CA LEU A 3 14.99 52.74 -7.28
C LEU A 3 15.22 51.32 -7.81
N ASN A 4 16.20 51.13 -8.70
CA ASN A 4 16.50 49.82 -9.31
C ASN A 4 17.48 48.96 -8.50
N SER A 5 18.19 49.52 -7.51
CA SER A 5 19.17 48.74 -6.72
C SER A 5 18.51 47.91 -5.60
N VAL A 6 17.35 48.35 -5.09
CA VAL A 6 16.67 47.67 -3.96
C VAL A 6 15.90 46.43 -4.44
N CYS A 7 15.33 46.44 -5.66
CA CYS A 7 14.66 45.26 -6.21
C CYS A 7 15.63 44.12 -6.53
N VAL A 8 16.86 44.41 -6.96
CA VAL A 8 17.85 43.36 -7.30
C VAL A 8 18.39 42.69 -6.04
N PHE A 9 18.55 43.43 -4.94
CA PHE A 9 18.96 42.85 -3.65
C PHE A 9 17.88 41.98 -2.99
N ALA A 10 16.60 42.31 -3.17
CA ALA A 10 15.50 41.50 -2.64
C ALA A 10 15.35 40.16 -3.37
N VAL A 11 15.64 40.10 -4.68
CA VAL A 11 15.59 38.86 -5.47
C VAL A 11 16.80 37.96 -5.20
N ALA A 12 17.99 38.54 -4.96
CA ALA A 12 19.20 37.76 -4.66
C ALA A 12 19.16 37.05 -3.29
N LEU A 13 18.40 37.58 -2.32
CA LEU A 13 18.24 36.95 -1.01
C LEU A 13 17.28 35.74 -1.02
N PHE A 14 16.37 35.66 -1.99
CA PHE A 14 15.47 34.50 -2.12
C PHE A 14 16.12 33.30 -2.83
N VAL A 15 17.18 33.50 -3.63
CA VAL A 15 17.86 32.40 -4.35
C VAL A 15 18.91 31.69 -3.49
N ASN A 16 19.52 32.38 -2.51
CA ASN A 16 20.53 31.77 -1.62
C ASN A 16 19.98 31.09 -0.36
N SER A 17 18.67 31.19 -0.10
CA SER A 17 18.02 30.57 1.06
C SER A 17 17.33 29.24 0.74
N ALA A 18 17.79 28.53 -0.29
CA ALA A 18 17.32 27.19 -0.65
C ALA A 18 18.35 26.08 -0.37
N CYS A 19 19.51 26.38 0.23
CA CYS A 19 20.59 25.39 0.38
C CYS A 19 21.04 25.06 1.82
N THR A 20 20.42 25.62 2.86
CA THR A 20 20.79 25.27 4.25
C THR A 20 19.59 25.29 5.19
N LEU A 21 18.76 24.24 5.13
CA LEU A 21 17.96 23.83 6.27
C LEU A 21 18.13 22.33 6.47
N GLN A 22 19.20 21.99 7.20
CA GLN A 22 19.23 20.78 8.00
C GLN A 22 18.12 20.90 9.06
N LEU A 23 17.11 20.05 8.96
CA LEU A 23 16.10 19.89 10.00
C LEU A 23 16.77 19.23 11.22
N PRO A 24 16.76 19.85 12.41
CA PRO A 24 17.17 19.17 13.63
C PRO A 24 16.11 18.12 13.96
N SER A 25 16.57 16.87 14.09
CA SER A 25 15.79 15.74 14.59
C SER A 25 15.24 16.06 15.98
N ALA A 26 13.94 15.87 16.16
CA ALA A 26 13.33 15.86 17.48
C ALA A 26 13.84 14.63 18.25
N GLU A 27 14.79 14.85 19.16
CA GLU A 27 15.10 13.91 20.23
C GLU A 27 13.94 13.89 21.22
N ASN A 28 13.22 12.76 21.28
CA ASN A 28 12.50 12.37 22.48
C ASN A 28 13.19 11.10 23.00
N GLN A 29 14.12 11.28 23.93
CA GLN A 29 14.75 10.17 24.63
C GLN A 29 13.87 9.66 25.77
N SER A 30 13.78 8.34 25.81
CA SER A 30 13.69 7.51 27.02
C SER A 30 12.34 7.41 27.75
N SER A 31 11.49 6.51 27.24
CA SER A 31 10.71 5.61 28.10
C SER A 31 11.23 4.19 27.90
N THR A 32 12.25 3.82 28.67
CA THR A 32 12.76 2.45 28.77
C THR A 32 11.74 1.55 29.46
N ARG A 33 10.92 0.84 28.69
CA ARG A 33 10.24 -0.38 29.15
C ARG A 33 10.84 -1.58 28.43
N ARG A 34 11.62 -2.36 29.19
CA ARG A 34 12.33 -3.58 28.76
C ARG A 34 11.39 -4.53 27.99
N PRO A 35 11.82 -5.12 26.86
CA PRO A 35 11.10 -6.26 26.31
C PRO A 35 11.28 -7.46 27.25
N ARG A 36 10.15 -7.92 27.79
CA ARG A 36 10.05 -9.18 28.53
C ARG A 36 10.28 -10.31 27.55
N VAL A 37 11.50 -10.85 27.55
CA VAL A 37 11.86 -12.12 26.92
C VAL A 37 10.93 -13.20 27.48
N THR A 38 9.95 -13.64 26.68
CA THR A 38 9.22 -14.86 26.96
C THR A 38 10.15 -16.04 26.71
N LYS A 39 10.68 -16.57 27.81
CA LYS A 39 11.33 -17.88 27.87
C LYS A 39 10.35 -18.96 27.40
N TYR A 40 10.68 -19.65 26.31
CA TYR A 40 10.37 -21.06 26.00
C TYR A 40 11.14 -21.37 24.72
N SER A 41 11.91 -22.44 24.54
CA SER A 41 12.54 -23.40 25.43
C SER A 41 13.78 -23.87 24.68
N LYS A 42 14.92 -23.86 25.36
CA LYS A 42 16.16 -24.47 24.89
C LYS A 42 15.98 -25.98 25.11
N THR A 43 15.71 -26.75 24.05
CA THR A 43 15.74 -28.21 24.13
C THR A 43 17.06 -28.71 23.57
N THR A 44 17.79 -29.35 24.48
CA THR A 44 19.04 -30.08 24.38
C THR A 44 19.15 -30.96 23.13
N ALA A 45 20.28 -30.85 22.43
CA ALA A 45 20.73 -31.85 21.47
C ALA A 45 21.35 -33.03 22.23
N ILE A 46 20.81 -34.24 22.01
CA ILE A 46 21.49 -35.52 22.27
C ILE A 46 21.40 -36.34 20.97
N PRO A 47 22.49 -37.01 20.54
CA PRO A 47 22.58 -37.61 19.22
C PRO A 47 22.03 -39.05 19.20
N GLY A 48 21.34 -39.40 18.11
CA GLY A 48 21.21 -40.78 17.64
C GLY A 48 19.78 -41.29 17.50
N GLY A 49 19.52 -41.95 16.36
CA GLY A 49 18.49 -43.01 16.27
C GLY A 49 17.35 -42.77 15.29
N SER A 50 17.64 -42.95 14.00
CA SER A 50 16.81 -43.49 12.90
C SER A 50 15.27 -43.52 12.94
N THR A 51 14.72 -43.18 11.77
CA THR A 51 13.40 -43.54 11.18
C THR A 51 12.16 -42.90 11.78
N GLN A 52 11.63 -41.87 11.11
CA GLN A 52 10.21 -41.75 10.78
C GLN A 52 9.94 -40.55 9.86
N GLU A 53 9.13 -40.82 8.84
CA GLU A 53 8.12 -39.96 8.23
C GLU A 53 8.43 -38.46 8.15
N ALA A 54 8.66 -38.01 6.92
CA ALA A 54 8.62 -36.61 6.53
C ALA A 54 7.22 -36.02 6.78
N VAL A 55 6.92 -35.74 8.05
CA VAL A 55 5.95 -34.73 8.44
C VAL A 55 6.52 -33.43 7.90
N THR A 56 5.99 -33.02 6.76
CA THR A 56 6.26 -31.73 6.14
C THR A 56 6.00 -30.66 7.19
N GLU A 57 7.08 -30.19 7.81
CA GLU A 57 7.17 -28.85 8.37
C GLU A 57 6.69 -27.92 7.25
N ARG A 58 5.42 -27.51 7.32
CA ARG A 58 4.90 -26.43 6.49
C ARG A 58 5.58 -25.16 6.97
N THR A 59 6.83 -24.97 6.57
CA THR A 59 7.45 -23.66 6.53
C THR A 59 6.44 -22.72 5.87
N LEU A 60 6.10 -21.63 6.56
CA LEU A 60 5.46 -20.44 5.99
C LEU A 60 6.37 -19.88 4.88
N SER A 61 6.47 -20.58 3.76
CA SER A 61 7.23 -20.15 2.59
C SER A 61 6.24 -19.53 1.62
N ALA A 62 6.46 -18.25 1.27
CA ALA A 62 5.64 -17.56 0.28
C ALA A 62 5.40 -18.42 -0.97
N ALA A 63 4.13 -18.52 -1.38
CA ALA A 63 3.72 -19.31 -2.52
C ALA A 63 4.06 -18.58 -3.81
N THR A 64 4.61 -19.27 -4.81
CA THR A 64 4.91 -18.67 -6.11
C THR A 64 3.93 -19.16 -7.18
N TYR A 65 3.23 -18.21 -7.80
CA TYR A 65 2.26 -18.42 -8.87
C TYR A 65 2.80 -17.79 -10.15
N ARG A 66 2.78 -18.56 -11.23
CA ARG A 66 3.28 -18.17 -12.54
C ARG A 66 2.17 -18.35 -13.57
N LEU A 67 1.81 -17.27 -14.25
CA LEU A 67 0.91 -17.32 -15.39
C LEU A 67 1.73 -17.26 -16.68
N LEU A 68 1.45 -18.18 -17.59
CA LEU A 68 2.09 -18.27 -18.89
C LEU A 68 1.18 -17.64 -19.95
N GLY A 69 1.77 -16.85 -20.84
CA GLY A 69 1.12 -16.35 -22.04
C GLY A 69 1.04 -17.40 -23.13
N SER A 70 0.41 -17.03 -24.26
CA SER A 70 0.16 -17.94 -25.38
C SER A 70 1.44 -18.47 -26.04
N GLY A 71 2.56 -17.74 -25.97
CA GLY A 71 3.86 -18.13 -26.52
C GLY A 71 4.78 -18.85 -25.54
N GLY A 72 4.31 -19.16 -24.33
CA GLY A 72 5.10 -19.80 -23.27
C GLY A 72 6.00 -18.84 -22.48
N GLU A 73 5.94 -17.55 -22.76
CA GLU A 73 6.49 -16.49 -21.90
C GLU A 73 5.73 -16.40 -20.57
N THR A 74 6.44 -15.98 -19.52
CA THR A 74 5.77 -15.58 -18.28
C THR A 74 5.22 -14.18 -18.46
N CYS A 75 3.92 -14.00 -18.20
CA CYS A 75 3.26 -12.69 -18.20
C CYS A 75 3.05 -12.11 -16.81
N ILE A 76 2.65 -12.96 -15.86
CA ILE A 76 2.46 -12.55 -14.46
C ILE A 76 3.22 -13.51 -13.56
N LEU A 77 3.98 -12.96 -12.63
CA LEU A 77 4.67 -13.70 -11.58
C LEU A 77 4.32 -13.08 -10.22
N LEU A 78 3.83 -13.91 -9.32
CA LEU A 78 3.42 -13.50 -7.98
C LEU A 78 3.99 -14.47 -6.95
N THR A 79 4.81 -13.98 -6.05
CA THR A 79 5.26 -14.69 -4.85
C THR A 79 4.63 -14.00 -3.64
N VAL A 80 3.82 -14.71 -2.85
CA VAL A 80 3.13 -14.11 -1.70
C VAL A 80 2.73 -15.16 -0.67
N ASP A 81 2.76 -14.79 0.61
CA ASP A 81 1.99 -15.45 1.65
C ASP A 81 0.67 -14.70 1.86
N ALA A 82 -0.43 -15.32 1.44
CA ALA A 82 -1.74 -14.68 1.41
C ALA A 82 -2.74 -15.38 2.35
N LEU A 83 -3.35 -14.60 3.25
CA LEU A 83 -4.43 -15.01 4.13
C LEU A 83 -5.69 -14.19 3.81
N ILE A 84 -6.81 -14.88 3.72
CA ILE A 84 -8.12 -14.30 3.48
C ILE A 84 -8.95 -14.49 4.75
N ALA A 85 -9.42 -13.39 5.33
CA ALA A 85 -10.36 -13.39 6.44
C ALA A 85 -11.72 -12.89 5.96
N ILE A 86 -12.77 -13.67 6.17
CA ILE A 86 -14.14 -13.36 5.75
C ILE A 86 -14.99 -13.15 6.99
N SER A 87 -15.45 -11.92 7.17
CA SER A 87 -16.41 -11.56 8.21
C SER A 87 -17.84 -11.65 7.67
N TYR A 88 -18.69 -12.44 8.32
CA TYR A 88 -20.06 -12.70 7.90
C TYR A 88 -21.02 -12.75 9.09
N VAL A 89 -22.33 -12.75 8.82
CA VAL A 89 -23.38 -12.84 9.84
C VAL A 89 -23.95 -14.25 9.84
N THR A 90 -24.07 -14.85 11.02
CA THR A 90 -24.67 -16.19 11.20
C THR A 90 -26.19 -16.13 11.26
N LYS A 91 -26.87 -17.29 11.18
CA LYS A 91 -28.32 -17.41 11.35
C LYS A 91 -28.84 -16.88 12.69
N LEU A 92 -27.98 -16.79 13.71
CA LEU A 92 -28.29 -16.21 15.02
C LEU A 92 -28.05 -14.68 15.07
N ASN A 93 -27.79 -14.05 13.92
CA ASN A 93 -27.49 -12.63 13.78
C ASN A 93 -26.21 -12.19 14.51
N GLU A 94 -25.23 -13.09 14.62
CA GLU A 94 -23.92 -12.83 15.22
C GLU A 94 -22.86 -12.64 14.12
N ARG A 95 -21.95 -11.68 14.31
CA ARG A 95 -20.84 -11.43 13.37
C ARG A 95 -19.69 -12.37 13.71
N THR A 96 -19.32 -13.22 12.77
CA THR A 96 -18.22 -14.17 12.90
C THR A 96 -17.20 -13.95 11.78
N GLU A 97 -15.98 -14.45 11.98
CA GLU A 97 -14.88 -14.35 11.02
C GLU A 97 -14.33 -15.75 10.76
N ALA A 98 -14.05 -16.04 9.50
CA ALA A 98 -13.44 -17.29 9.09
C ALA A 98 -12.26 -17.05 8.16
N ASP A 99 -11.16 -17.72 8.47
CA ASP A 99 -9.87 -17.49 7.83
C ASP A 99 -9.46 -18.67 6.95
N THR A 100 -8.86 -18.38 5.81
CA THR A 100 -8.24 -19.39 4.95
C THR A 100 -6.97 -18.85 4.31
N PHE A 101 -5.95 -19.70 4.26
CA PHE A 101 -4.74 -19.43 3.49
C PHE A 101 -4.96 -19.75 2.01
N VAL A 102 -4.30 -19.01 1.14
CA VAL A 102 -4.19 -19.35 -0.29
C VAL A 102 -3.10 -20.41 -0.43
N PRO A 103 -3.42 -21.63 -0.88
CA PRO A 103 -2.47 -22.73 -0.88
C PRO A 103 -1.53 -22.67 -2.09
N ASN A 104 -0.29 -23.18 -1.92
CA ASN A 104 0.74 -23.21 -2.96
C ASN A 104 0.34 -23.96 -4.23
N ASN A 105 -0.65 -24.87 -4.14
CA ASN A 105 -1.18 -25.65 -5.25
C ASN A 105 -2.51 -25.10 -5.81
N ALA A 106 -2.80 -23.81 -5.62
CA ALA A 106 -3.93 -23.17 -6.27
C ALA A 106 -3.82 -23.28 -7.79
N LYS A 107 -4.96 -23.50 -8.46
CA LYS A 107 -5.03 -23.49 -9.92
C LYS A 107 -4.85 -22.05 -10.39
N VAL A 108 -3.79 -21.82 -11.15
CA VAL A 108 -3.50 -20.53 -11.78
C VAL A 108 -4.18 -20.50 -13.15
N ASP A 109 -4.97 -19.47 -13.38
CA ASP A 109 -5.65 -19.16 -14.65
C ASP A 109 -5.55 -17.66 -14.90
N GLY A 110 -5.91 -17.18 -16.09
CA GLY A 110 -5.83 -15.77 -16.40
C GLY A 110 -5.72 -15.48 -17.88
N ASN A 111 -5.63 -14.19 -18.21
CA ASN A 111 -5.46 -13.74 -19.57
C ASN A 111 -4.33 -12.73 -19.66
N CYS A 112 -3.36 -13.04 -20.51
CA CYS A 112 -2.25 -12.18 -20.86
C CYS A 112 -2.53 -11.62 -22.24
N ARG A 113 -3.25 -10.50 -22.27
CA ARG A 113 -3.58 -9.83 -23.52
C ARG A 113 -2.46 -8.84 -23.84
N ASP A 114 -1.91 -8.91 -25.05
CA ASP A 114 -0.96 -7.91 -25.54
C ASP A 114 -1.64 -6.52 -25.58
N GLY A 115 -1.51 -5.77 -24.49
CA GLY A 115 -2.20 -4.51 -24.30
C GLY A 115 -2.00 -3.92 -22.91
N ASP A 116 -3.01 -3.19 -22.46
CA ASP A 116 -2.97 -2.42 -21.22
C ASP A 116 -3.65 -3.11 -20.04
N ALA A 117 -4.20 -4.32 -20.23
CA ALA A 117 -4.92 -5.06 -19.19
C ALA A 117 -4.59 -6.56 -19.20
N GLU A 118 -4.29 -7.10 -18.02
CA GLU A 118 -4.03 -8.53 -17.79
C GLU A 118 -4.81 -9.00 -16.56
N THR A 119 -5.12 -10.30 -16.50
CA THR A 119 -5.82 -10.89 -15.35
C THR A 119 -5.13 -12.15 -14.85
N LEU A 120 -5.08 -12.30 -13.53
CA LEU A 120 -4.61 -13.51 -12.83
C LEU A 120 -5.73 -14.01 -11.93
N SER A 121 -6.06 -15.29 -12.03
CA SER A 121 -7.08 -15.95 -11.23
C SER A 121 -6.47 -17.14 -10.50
N LEU A 122 -6.58 -17.14 -9.18
CA LEU A 122 -6.14 -18.22 -8.31
C LEU A 122 -7.37 -18.94 -7.78
N SER A 123 -7.64 -20.14 -8.28
CA SER A 123 -8.75 -20.98 -7.83
C SER A 123 -8.28 -22.07 -6.88
N PHE A 124 -8.87 -22.11 -5.69
CA PHE A 124 -8.56 -23.11 -4.66
C PHE A 124 -9.81 -23.45 -3.84
N LYS A 125 -10.05 -24.74 -3.60
CA LYS A 125 -11.27 -25.23 -2.93
C LYS A 125 -12.53 -24.66 -3.60
N GLU A 126 -13.30 -23.84 -2.89
CA GLU A 126 -14.53 -23.16 -3.34
C GLU A 126 -14.33 -21.64 -3.49
N PHE A 127 -13.07 -21.18 -3.50
CA PHE A 127 -12.68 -19.78 -3.60
C PHE A 127 -11.95 -19.52 -4.91
N THR A 128 -12.21 -18.35 -5.48
CA THR A 128 -11.46 -17.82 -6.61
C THR A 128 -11.03 -16.39 -6.29
N LEU A 129 -9.72 -16.16 -6.25
CA LEU A 129 -9.12 -14.84 -6.07
C LEU A 129 -8.60 -14.32 -7.41
N GLU A 130 -9.24 -13.29 -7.94
CA GLU A 130 -8.90 -12.66 -9.21
C GLU A 130 -8.19 -11.31 -8.97
N TRP A 131 -7.10 -11.10 -9.69
CA TRP A 131 -6.33 -9.87 -9.76
C TRP A 131 -6.45 -9.32 -11.16
N SER A 132 -6.89 -8.07 -11.27
CA SER A 132 -6.97 -7.33 -12.53
C SER A 132 -5.86 -6.28 -12.55
N PHE A 133 -4.99 -6.34 -13.56
CA PHE A 133 -3.86 -5.45 -13.75
C PHE A 133 -4.14 -4.49 -14.90
N ALA A 134 -3.71 -3.25 -14.74
CA ALA A 134 -3.83 -2.23 -15.78
C ALA A 134 -2.54 -1.39 -15.89
N LYS A 135 -2.23 -0.90 -17.09
CA LYS A 135 -1.21 0.12 -17.33
C LYS A 135 -1.78 1.52 -17.17
N THR A 136 -0.98 2.44 -16.65
CA THR A 136 -1.33 3.86 -16.65
C THR A 136 -1.33 4.41 -18.08
N PRO A 137 -2.17 5.42 -18.40
CA PRO A 137 -2.07 6.15 -19.66
C PRO A 137 -0.63 6.65 -19.86
N GLY A 138 0.01 6.26 -20.97
CA GLY A 138 1.44 6.52 -21.23
C GLY A 138 2.36 5.32 -21.00
N GLY A 139 1.87 4.21 -20.44
CA GLY A 139 2.57 2.92 -20.41
C GLY A 139 3.79 2.84 -19.50
N GLU A 140 4.08 3.87 -18.70
CA GLU A 140 5.27 3.90 -17.84
C GLU A 140 5.13 3.01 -16.59
N ARG A 141 3.91 2.84 -16.08
CA ARG A 141 3.61 2.13 -14.84
C ARG A 141 2.45 1.18 -15.04
N TRP A 142 2.42 0.13 -14.24
CA TRP A 142 1.28 -0.77 -14.06
C TRP A 142 0.81 -0.72 -12.61
N TYR A 143 -0.45 -1.08 -12.40
CA TYR A 143 -1.07 -1.17 -11.09
C TYR A 143 -2.10 -2.30 -11.09
N VAL A 144 -2.50 -2.74 -9.91
CA VAL A 144 -3.66 -3.60 -9.70
C VAL A 144 -4.89 -2.71 -9.62
N GLU A 145 -5.77 -2.83 -10.61
CA GLU A 145 -7.02 -2.07 -10.73
C GLU A 145 -8.11 -2.62 -9.82
N ASN A 146 -8.21 -3.95 -9.75
CA ASN A 146 -9.24 -4.60 -8.96
C ASN A 146 -8.74 -5.93 -8.39
N LEU A 147 -9.18 -6.23 -7.18
CA LEU A 147 -9.04 -7.52 -6.53
C LEU A 147 -10.44 -8.04 -6.23
N ARG A 148 -10.76 -9.23 -6.75
CA ARG A 148 -12.07 -9.86 -6.57
C ARG A 148 -11.91 -11.22 -5.90
N LEU A 149 -12.64 -11.42 -4.82
CA LEU A 149 -12.78 -12.71 -4.16
C LEU A 149 -14.19 -13.24 -4.43
N MET A 150 -14.29 -14.36 -5.13
CA MET A 150 -15.54 -15.06 -5.40
C MET A 150 -15.60 -16.34 -4.57
N TYR A 151 -16.72 -16.58 -3.91
CA TYR A 151 -16.97 -17.82 -3.19
C TYR A 151 -18.46 -18.10 -3.05
N ASN A 152 -18.79 -19.33 -2.67
CA ASN A 152 -20.16 -19.68 -2.33
C ASN A 152 -20.40 -19.45 -0.83
N SER A 153 -21.49 -18.79 -0.47
CA SER A 153 -21.86 -18.56 0.93
C SER A 153 -22.17 -19.86 1.69
N SER A 154 -22.39 -20.98 0.98
CA SER A 154 -22.50 -22.32 1.56
C SER A 154 -21.17 -23.07 1.71
N ALA A 155 -20.03 -22.38 1.56
CA ALA A 155 -18.73 -23.00 1.73
C ALA A 155 -18.59 -23.57 3.15
N ARG A 156 -17.92 -24.73 3.27
CA ARG A 156 -17.71 -25.42 4.56
C ARG A 156 -17.04 -24.56 5.63
N LEU A 157 -16.27 -23.55 5.19
CA LEU A 157 -15.60 -22.60 6.07
C LEU A 157 -16.57 -21.62 6.75
N LEU A 158 -17.73 -21.36 6.13
CA LEU A 158 -18.72 -20.38 6.58
C LEU A 158 -19.87 -21.10 7.27
N GLU A 159 -19.59 -21.63 8.47
CA GLU A 159 -20.59 -22.38 9.23
C GLU A 159 -21.75 -21.47 9.65
N HIS A 160 -22.98 -21.96 9.51
CA HIS A 160 -24.19 -21.25 9.92
C HIS A 160 -24.37 -19.85 9.32
N SER A 161 -23.81 -19.55 8.14
CA SER A 161 -24.04 -18.27 7.46
C SER A 161 -25.53 -17.98 7.28
N ALA A 162 -25.95 -16.74 7.55
CA ALA A 162 -27.32 -16.26 7.35
C ALA A 162 -27.71 -16.29 5.87
N ILE A 163 -26.76 -15.92 5.01
CA ILE A 163 -26.92 -15.96 3.55
C ILE A 163 -26.43 -17.33 3.07
N GLN A 164 -27.32 -18.14 2.51
CA GLN A 164 -27.00 -19.48 2.02
C GLN A 164 -27.28 -19.62 0.51
N ARG A 165 -26.48 -20.47 -0.16
CA ARG A 165 -26.61 -20.81 -1.59
C ARG A 165 -26.51 -19.60 -2.54
N LYS A 166 -25.86 -18.52 -2.12
CA LYS A 166 -25.58 -17.36 -2.97
C LYS A 166 -24.09 -17.33 -3.31
N LYS A 167 -23.76 -17.03 -4.57
CA LYS A 167 -22.40 -16.70 -4.97
C LYS A 167 -22.12 -15.25 -4.56
N ILE A 168 -21.13 -15.06 -3.71
CA ILE A 168 -20.72 -13.75 -3.20
C ILE A 168 -19.46 -13.33 -3.95
N THR A 169 -19.41 -12.05 -4.33
CA THR A 169 -18.24 -11.45 -4.97
C THR A 169 -17.85 -10.22 -4.16
N LEU A 170 -16.73 -10.30 -3.45
CA LEU A 170 -16.16 -9.17 -2.74
C LEU A 170 -15.09 -8.53 -3.61
N SER A 171 -15.11 -7.22 -3.76
CA SER A 171 -14.14 -6.48 -4.56
C SER A 171 -13.50 -5.34 -3.77
N THR A 172 -12.33 -4.90 -4.21
CA THR A 172 -11.79 -3.61 -3.76
C THR A 172 -12.61 -2.45 -4.30
N SER A 173 -12.36 -1.24 -3.80
CA SER A 173 -13.00 -0.02 -4.28
C SER A 173 -12.72 0.20 -5.78
N PRO A 174 -13.71 0.60 -6.60
CA PRO A 174 -13.55 0.76 -8.05
C PRO A 174 -12.57 1.85 -8.50
N ARG A 175 -11.98 2.60 -7.56
CA ARG A 175 -10.92 3.59 -7.83
C ARG A 175 -9.62 3.28 -7.09
N ALA A 176 -9.49 2.07 -6.54
CA ALA A 176 -8.28 1.66 -5.87
C ALA A 176 -7.17 1.41 -6.90
N LEU A 177 -6.20 2.32 -6.94
CA LEU A 177 -4.94 2.05 -7.62
C LEU A 177 -4.07 1.30 -6.62
N LEU A 178 -3.92 -0.01 -6.75
CA LEU A 178 -3.13 -0.82 -5.83
C LEU A 178 -1.74 -1.10 -6.43
N PHE A 179 -0.69 -1.02 -5.61
CA PHE A 179 0.67 -1.42 -5.99
C PHE A 179 1.25 -0.79 -7.27
N PRO A 180 1.21 0.55 -7.42
CA PRO A 180 1.72 1.22 -8.62
C PRO A 180 3.23 0.97 -8.78
N THR A 181 3.63 0.39 -9.91
CA THR A 181 4.99 -0.07 -10.15
C THR A 181 5.43 0.28 -11.57
N PRO A 182 6.66 0.76 -11.78
CA PRO A 182 7.20 0.97 -13.13
C PRO A 182 7.22 -0.32 -13.95
N VAL A 183 6.93 -0.23 -15.25
CA VAL A 183 7.03 -1.36 -16.16
C VAL A 183 8.48 -1.88 -16.19
N GLY A 184 8.63 -3.21 -16.18
CA GLY A 184 9.93 -3.89 -16.12
C GLY A 184 10.52 -4.07 -14.72
N LYS A 185 9.91 -3.49 -13.67
CA LYS A 185 10.27 -3.71 -12.26
C LYS A 185 9.26 -4.64 -11.58
N SER A 186 9.70 -5.29 -10.49
CA SER A 186 8.83 -6.09 -9.62
C SER A 186 8.47 -5.30 -8.37
N TYR A 187 7.19 -5.26 -8.01
CA TYR A 187 6.76 -4.73 -6.72
C TYR A 187 7.25 -5.66 -5.61
N PHE A 188 7.88 -5.12 -4.57
CA PHE A 188 8.40 -5.89 -3.45
C PHE A 188 8.00 -5.23 -2.12
N CYS A 189 7.27 -5.96 -1.28
CA CYS A 189 6.93 -5.54 0.07
C CYS A 189 7.08 -6.70 1.05
N PRO A 190 8.05 -6.63 1.98
CA PRO A 190 8.18 -7.63 3.03
C PRO A 190 7.13 -7.47 4.14
N GLU A 191 6.61 -6.25 4.31
CA GLU A 191 5.60 -5.93 5.33
C GLU A 191 4.21 -6.47 4.95
N GLU A 192 3.39 -6.75 5.96
CA GLU A 192 2.01 -7.17 5.77
C GLU A 192 1.17 -6.01 5.21
N THR A 193 0.58 -6.22 4.03
CA THR A 193 -0.40 -5.30 3.45
C THR A 193 -1.80 -5.85 3.65
N ILE A 194 -2.69 -5.03 4.19
CA ILE A 194 -4.10 -5.38 4.42
C ILE A 194 -4.95 -4.67 3.36
N ILE A 195 -5.78 -5.44 2.65
CA ILE A 195 -6.72 -4.93 1.65
C ILE A 195 -8.14 -5.30 2.06
N ASP A 196 -8.98 -4.28 2.22
CA ASP A 196 -10.39 -4.48 2.48
C ASP A 196 -11.15 -4.79 1.18
N LEU A 197 -11.92 -5.87 1.21
CA LEU A 197 -12.79 -6.32 0.13
C LEU A 197 -14.24 -6.20 0.60
N VAL A 198 -15.07 -5.49 -0.17
CA VAL A 198 -16.47 -5.23 0.16
C VAL A 198 -17.37 -5.78 -0.94
N ASP A 199 -18.59 -6.17 -0.56
CA ASP A 199 -19.59 -6.56 -1.54
C ASP A 199 -20.05 -5.32 -2.33
N GLY A 200 -19.96 -5.40 -3.67
CA GLY A 200 -20.44 -4.34 -4.55
C GLY A 200 -21.97 -4.30 -4.65
N GLU A 201 -22.65 -5.37 -4.26
CA GLU A 201 -24.10 -5.52 -4.34
C GLU A 201 -24.75 -5.10 -3.01
N VAL A 202 -24.98 -3.79 -2.84
CA VAL A 202 -25.70 -3.14 -1.73
C VAL A 202 -25.24 -3.60 -0.34
N SER A 203 -24.52 -2.70 0.35
CA SER A 203 -24.04 -2.91 1.73
C SER A 203 -25.20 -3.00 2.74
N THR A 204 -25.84 -4.16 2.81
CA THR A 204 -26.79 -4.50 3.87
C THR A 204 -26.02 -4.83 5.16
N PRO A 205 -26.63 -4.70 6.35
CA PRO A 205 -25.98 -5.07 7.61
C PRO A 205 -25.56 -6.55 7.67
N GLN A 206 -26.17 -7.39 6.83
CA GLN A 206 -25.85 -8.81 6.68
C GLN A 206 -24.81 -9.09 5.58
N SER A 207 -24.28 -8.05 4.91
CA SER A 207 -23.26 -8.21 3.86
C SER A 207 -21.97 -8.80 4.42
N HIS A 208 -21.35 -9.65 3.61
CA HIS A 208 -20.05 -10.20 3.90
C HIS A 208 -18.98 -9.13 3.68
N ARG A 209 -17.93 -9.16 4.50
CA ARG A 209 -16.74 -8.32 4.34
C ARG A 209 -15.52 -9.22 4.31
N GLY A 210 -14.56 -8.90 3.47
CA GLY A 210 -13.33 -9.65 3.33
C GLY A 210 -12.15 -8.76 3.67
N LYS A 211 -11.12 -9.35 4.26
CA LYS A 211 -9.79 -8.77 4.39
C LYS A 211 -8.80 -9.71 3.74
N LEU A 212 -7.96 -9.18 2.88
CA LEU A 212 -6.87 -9.89 2.25
C LEU A 212 -5.56 -9.39 2.86
N PHE A 213 -4.86 -10.28 3.55
CA PHE A 213 -3.56 -10.05 4.14
C PHE A 213 -2.50 -10.61 3.19
N LEU A 214 -1.56 -9.76 2.78
CA LEU A 214 -0.48 -10.11 1.86
C LEU A 214 0.86 -9.88 2.56
N ARG A 215 1.62 -10.94 2.76
CA ARG A 215 2.95 -10.92 3.41
C ARG A 215 4.01 -11.40 2.43
N GLU A 216 5.24 -10.89 2.61
CA GLU A 216 6.39 -11.25 1.76
C GLU A 216 6.07 -11.15 0.26
N MET A 217 5.31 -10.14 -0.13
CA MET A 217 4.78 -10.04 -1.48
C MET A 217 5.86 -9.56 -2.46
N ARG A 218 6.01 -10.30 -3.55
CA ARG A 218 6.75 -9.92 -4.74
C ARG A 218 5.89 -10.17 -5.97
N LEU A 219 5.59 -9.13 -6.72
CA LEU A 219 4.61 -9.18 -7.80
C LEU A 219 5.14 -8.44 -9.03
N GLN A 220 4.98 -9.05 -10.19
CA GLN A 220 5.28 -8.42 -11.46
C GLN A 220 4.28 -8.86 -12.52
N ALA A 221 3.62 -7.89 -13.15
CA ALA A 221 2.75 -8.08 -14.29
C ALA A 221 3.42 -7.56 -15.57
N PHE A 222 2.80 -7.81 -16.72
CA PHE A 222 3.29 -7.39 -18.04
C PHE A 222 4.73 -7.84 -18.31
N MET A 223 5.05 -9.05 -17.88
CA MET A 223 6.30 -9.71 -18.18
C MET A 223 6.23 -10.28 -19.60
N PHE A 224 7.31 -10.16 -20.36
CA PHE A 224 7.43 -10.82 -21.67
C PHE A 224 8.78 -11.52 -21.73
N LYS A 225 9.10 -12.28 -20.67
CA LYS A 225 10.37 -12.99 -20.51
C LYS A 225 10.13 -14.49 -20.37
N ARG A 226 10.94 -15.29 -21.05
CA ARG A 226 10.87 -16.77 -20.99
C ARG A 226 11.41 -17.35 -19.68
N GLU A 227 12.43 -16.71 -19.13
CA GLU A 227 13.13 -17.17 -17.92
C GLU A 227 12.24 -17.10 -16.66
N GLY A 228 11.20 -16.27 -16.66
CA GLY A 228 10.28 -16.16 -15.52
C GLY A 228 10.95 -15.61 -14.27
N GLU A 229 11.99 -14.79 -14.43
CA GLU A 229 12.67 -14.13 -13.33
C GLU A 229 12.12 -12.71 -13.12
N PHE A 230 11.98 -12.34 -11.84
CA PHE A 230 11.59 -11.00 -11.47
C PHE A 230 12.63 -9.96 -11.93
N GLY A 231 12.14 -8.84 -12.43
CA GLY A 231 12.93 -7.63 -12.66
C GLY A 231 13.40 -6.98 -11.34
N PRO A 232 14.13 -5.87 -11.45
CA PRO A 232 14.63 -5.13 -10.29
C PRO A 232 13.50 -4.81 -9.30
N PRO A 233 13.74 -4.96 -7.99
CA PRO A 233 12.71 -4.71 -6.98
C PRO A 233 12.36 -3.22 -6.91
N TRP A 234 11.08 -2.95 -6.70
CA TRP A 234 10.49 -1.65 -6.45
C TRP A 234 9.77 -1.73 -5.11
N HIS A 235 10.32 -1.04 -4.12
CA HIS A 235 9.85 -1.19 -2.75
C HIS A 235 8.49 -0.50 -2.52
N CYS A 236 7.68 -1.06 -1.63
CA CYS A 236 6.39 -0.47 -1.26
C CYS A 236 6.51 0.94 -0.66
N SER A 237 7.60 1.24 0.04
CA SER A 237 7.91 2.59 0.54
C SER A 237 8.13 3.62 -0.59
N ASP A 238 8.73 3.21 -1.70
CA ASP A 238 8.94 4.08 -2.87
C ASP A 238 7.63 4.32 -3.62
N SER A 239 6.75 3.32 -3.63
CA SER A 239 5.39 3.44 -4.16
C SER A 239 4.54 4.43 -3.35
N ALA A 240 4.69 4.44 -2.02
CA ALA A 240 4.01 5.39 -1.14
C ALA A 240 4.54 6.83 -1.32
N LYS A 241 5.87 7.00 -1.47
CA LYS A 241 6.47 8.31 -1.76
C LYS A 241 6.01 8.90 -3.09
N ALA A 242 5.85 8.07 -4.13
CA ALA A 242 5.31 8.51 -5.42
C ALA A 242 3.86 9.04 -5.33
N ARG A 243 3.11 8.67 -4.28
CA ARG A 243 1.78 9.21 -3.98
C ARG A 243 1.77 10.38 -3.00
N SER A 244 2.90 10.69 -2.39
CA SER A 244 2.91 11.74 -1.37
C SER A 244 2.52 13.07 -1.99
N GLU A 245 1.45 13.66 -1.44
CA GLU A 245 0.96 15.00 -1.76
C GLU A 245 1.92 16.09 -1.22
N THR A 246 3.22 15.82 -1.21
CA THR A 246 4.25 16.76 -0.77
C THR A 246 4.27 18.01 -1.63
N ALA A 247 3.85 17.93 -2.89
CA ALA A 247 3.79 19.10 -3.78
C ALA A 247 2.78 20.17 -3.29
N PRO A 248 1.47 19.90 -3.14
CA PRO A 248 0.53 20.92 -2.65
C PRO A 248 0.81 21.35 -1.21
N VAL A 249 1.27 20.46 -0.33
CA VAL A 249 1.63 20.82 1.06
C VAL A 249 2.83 21.77 1.10
N ALA A 250 3.88 21.51 0.32
CA ALA A 250 5.05 22.39 0.26
C ALA A 250 4.69 23.77 -0.33
N VAL A 251 3.88 23.80 -1.39
CA VAL A 251 3.42 25.05 -2.02
C VAL A 251 2.54 25.84 -1.05
N GLY A 252 1.60 25.19 -0.34
CA GLY A 252 0.76 25.82 0.67
C GLY A 252 1.57 26.40 1.83
N ALA A 253 2.55 25.65 2.34
CA ALA A 253 3.43 26.12 3.41
C ALA A 253 4.29 27.31 2.98
N ALA A 254 4.86 27.28 1.76
CA ALA A 254 5.65 28.38 1.22
C ALA A 254 4.80 29.66 1.05
N LEU A 255 3.56 29.52 0.55
CA LEU A 255 2.62 30.64 0.39
C LEU A 255 2.21 31.23 1.75
N ALA A 256 1.95 30.39 2.75
CA ALA A 256 1.63 30.83 4.11
C ALA A 256 2.78 31.61 4.76
N LEU A 257 4.03 31.14 4.60
CA LEU A 257 5.21 31.85 5.11
C LEU A 257 5.45 33.18 4.39
N ALA A 258 5.28 33.23 3.07
CA ALA A 258 5.43 34.47 2.31
C ALA A 258 4.38 35.52 2.70
N THR A 259 3.11 35.10 2.85
CA THR A 259 2.02 36.00 3.26
C THR A 259 2.16 36.46 4.71
N ALA A 260 2.53 35.58 5.63
CA ALA A 260 2.83 35.97 7.01
C ALA A 260 4.03 36.93 7.08
N GLY A 261 5.10 36.65 6.34
CA GLY A 261 6.30 37.49 6.28
C GLY A 261 6.00 38.91 5.76
N THR A 262 5.18 39.02 4.71
CA THR A 262 4.76 40.33 4.18
C THR A 262 3.87 41.10 5.16
N LEU A 263 2.92 40.44 5.83
CA LEU A 263 2.06 41.07 6.83
C LEU A 263 2.84 41.53 8.06
N VAL A 264 3.72 40.68 8.59
CA VAL A 264 4.58 41.01 9.73
C VAL A 264 5.55 42.12 9.36
N GLY A 265 6.19 42.02 8.19
CA GLY A 265 7.08 43.06 7.68
C GLY A 265 6.39 44.41 7.54
N TYR A 266 5.18 44.42 6.98
CA TYR A 266 4.36 45.63 6.87
C TYR A 266 3.93 46.17 8.23
N ALA A 267 3.51 45.30 9.16
CA ALA A 267 3.11 45.70 10.51
C ALA A 267 4.28 46.33 11.29
N VAL A 268 5.47 45.73 11.21
CA VAL A 268 6.69 46.25 11.83
C VAL A 268 7.10 47.58 11.19
N TRP A 269 7.10 47.67 9.85
CA TRP A 269 7.41 48.90 9.16
C TRP A 269 6.45 50.03 9.54
N ARG A 270 5.14 49.75 9.57
CA ARG A 270 4.11 50.70 10.01
C ARG A 270 4.32 51.11 11.47
N TYR A 271 4.61 50.17 12.37
CA TYR A 271 4.84 50.48 13.78
C TYR A 271 6.05 51.39 14.00
N LEU A 272 7.13 51.18 13.25
CA LEU A 272 8.38 51.94 13.38
C LEU A 272 8.32 53.30 12.68
N LYS A 273 7.68 53.40 11.51
CA LYS A 273 7.61 54.65 10.74
C LYS A 273 6.42 55.52 11.11
N VAL A 274 5.31 54.94 11.54
CA VAL A 274 4.16 55.67 12.07
C VAL A 274 4.31 55.79 13.59
N LYS A 275 5.41 56.41 14.03
CA LYS A 275 5.44 56.98 15.38
C LYS A 275 4.72 58.33 15.36
N LYS A 276 3.80 58.41 16.31
CA LYS A 276 2.78 59.43 16.59
C LYS A 276 3.24 60.86 16.31
N VAL A 277 2.45 61.60 15.54
CA VAL A 277 2.41 63.07 15.63
C VAL A 277 2.13 63.37 17.10
N GLN A 278 3.13 63.85 17.83
CA GLN A 278 2.88 64.49 19.11
C GLN A 278 2.21 65.83 18.79
N TYR A 279 0.90 65.89 19.00
CA TYR A 279 0.23 67.16 19.22
C TYR A 279 0.55 67.57 20.66
N ASP A 280 1.61 68.34 20.83
CA ASP A 280 1.73 69.23 21.97
C ASP A 280 2.40 70.52 21.50
N THR A 281 1.81 71.62 21.96
CA THR A 281 2.16 73.05 21.80
C THR A 281 1.78 73.76 20.48
N MET A 282 0.48 74.10 20.36
CA MET A 282 0.13 75.46 19.93
C MET A 282 -0.33 76.24 21.16
N GLU A 283 0.57 77.11 21.62
CA GLU A 283 0.28 78.31 22.40
C GLU A 283 -0.41 79.34 21.50
#